data_AF-J2ZFF5-F1
#
_entry.id   AF-J2ZFF5-F1
#
_cell.length_a   1.000
_cell.length_b   1.000
_cell.length_c   1.000
_cell.angle_alpha   90.00
_cell.angle_beta   90.00
_cell.angle_gamma   90.00
#
_symmetry.space_group_name_H-M   'P 1'
#
loop_
_entity.id
_entity.type
_entity.pdbx_description
1 polymer ?
#
loop_
_entity_poly.entity_id
_entity_poly.type
_entity_poly.pdbx_seq_one_letter_code
_entity_poly.pdbx_strand_id
1 'polypeptide(L)'
;MPRELRCAGEARWDQQWNRWRERALTVDVERELARVERAGGGFMTPADPRWPVQLSCLGEEEPLGLWFLGRLSDSSQSEGHVSIVGARASTSAGGRCARNMAYHLARSGYAIVSGGAIGIDIEAHRGALAGGG
;
A
#
# COMPACT_ATOMS: atom_id res chain seq x y z
N MET A 1 -22.27 3.14 16.64
CA MET A 1 -20.94 3.26 17.26
C MET A 1 -20.13 2.01 16.88
N PRO A 2 -19.21 2.06 15.91
CA PRO A 2 -18.39 0.90 15.59
C PRO A 2 -17.40 0.63 16.72
N ARG A 3 -17.25 -0.65 17.09
CA ARG A 3 -16.28 -1.15 18.06
C ARG A 3 -14.86 -0.69 17.70
N GLU A 4 -14.19 -0.06 18.65
CA GLU A 4 -12.78 0.28 18.60
C GLU A 4 -11.95 -0.98 18.28
N LEU A 5 -11.26 -0.94 17.14
CA LEU A 5 -10.21 -1.89 16.82
C LEU A 5 -9.08 -1.65 17.82
N ARG A 6 -8.87 -2.56 18.76
CA ARG A 6 -7.74 -2.50 19.70
C ARG A 6 -6.46 -2.71 18.90
N CYS A 7 -5.59 -1.71 18.87
CA CYS A 7 -4.25 -1.82 18.31
C CYS A 7 -3.37 -2.77 19.13
N ALA A 8 -2.50 -3.49 18.43
CA ALA A 8 -1.51 -4.41 18.97
C ALA A 8 -0.45 -3.66 19.82
N GLY A 9 0.26 -4.41 20.67
CA GLY A 9 1.01 -3.90 21.83
C GLY A 9 2.23 -3.01 21.55
N GLU A 10 2.82 -2.50 22.65
CA GLU A 10 3.88 -1.49 22.65
C GLU A 10 5.05 -1.81 21.70
N ALA A 11 5.33 -0.90 20.75
CA ALA A 11 6.44 -1.04 19.83
C ALA A 11 7.78 -0.94 20.58
N ARG A 12 8.55 -2.05 20.62
CA ARG A 12 9.91 -2.07 21.21
C ARG A 12 10.93 -1.42 20.27
N TRP A 13 10.90 -0.09 20.20
CA TRP A 13 11.76 0.72 19.34
C TRP A 13 13.26 0.44 19.51
N ASP A 14 13.73 0.16 20.73
CA ASP A 14 15.13 -0.19 21.00
C ASP A 14 15.58 -1.45 20.25
N GLN A 15 14.69 -2.43 20.10
CA GLN A 15 14.98 -3.71 19.46
C GLN A 15 14.99 -3.58 17.93
N GLN A 16 14.13 -2.72 17.38
CA GLN A 16 14.07 -2.43 15.95
C GLN A 16 15.21 -1.50 15.53
N TRP A 17 15.59 -0.53 16.37
CA TRP A 17 16.73 0.35 16.14
C TRP A 17 18.02 -0.44 15.94
N ASN A 18 18.31 -1.42 16.82
CA ASN A 18 19.51 -2.25 16.69
C ASN A 18 19.58 -3.04 15.37
N ARG A 19 18.43 -3.39 14.76
CA ARG A 19 18.36 -4.07 13.47
C ARG A 19 18.78 -3.20 12.29
N TRP A 20 18.56 -1.90 12.36
CA TRP A 20 18.75 -0.98 11.22
C TRP A 20 19.81 0.09 11.47
N ARG A 21 20.27 0.27 12.71
CA ARG A 21 21.21 1.31 13.15
C ARG A 21 22.45 1.43 12.26
N GLU A 22 23.12 0.32 11.94
CA GLU A 22 24.33 0.37 11.10
C GLU A 22 24.05 0.90 9.70
N ARG A 23 22.92 0.51 9.10
CA ARG A 23 22.47 1.02 7.80
C ARG A 23 22.02 2.47 7.90
N ALA A 24 21.33 2.83 8.98
CA ALA A 24 20.85 4.20 9.21
C ALA A 24 22.00 5.20 9.42
N LEU A 25 23.12 4.78 10.01
CA LEU A 25 24.30 5.64 10.21
C LEU A 25 25.17 5.80 8.96
N THR A 26 24.98 4.95 7.95
CA THR A 26 25.81 4.92 6.73
C THR A 26 25.05 5.32 5.47
N VAL A 27 23.73 5.50 5.55
CA VAL A 27 22.91 5.88 4.41
C VAL A 27 23.12 7.35 4.06
N ASP A 28 23.32 7.60 2.77
CA ASP A 28 23.24 8.93 2.16
C ASP A 28 21.78 9.16 1.76
N VAL A 29 21.05 9.89 2.60
CA VAL A 29 19.60 10.07 2.48
C VAL A 29 19.26 10.82 1.20
N GLU A 30 19.98 11.90 0.92
CA GLU A 30 19.82 12.73 -0.27
C GLU A 30 20.01 11.91 -1.55
N ARG A 31 21.01 11.03 -1.57
CA ARG A 31 21.26 10.14 -2.71
C ARG A 31 20.14 9.14 -2.93
N GLU A 32 19.59 8.55 -1.87
CA GLU A 32 18.49 7.59 -1.98
C GLU A 32 17.18 8.27 -2.40
N LEU A 33 16.90 9.48 -1.89
CA LEU A 33 15.77 10.30 -2.34
C LEU A 33 15.91 10.66 -3.83
N ALA A 34 17.08 11.14 -4.25
CA ALA A 34 17.33 11.42 -5.67
C ALA A 34 17.24 10.17 -6.55
N ARG A 35 17.53 8.98 -6.00
CA ARG A 35 17.41 7.70 -6.70
C ARG A 35 15.96 7.33 -6.96
N VAL A 36 15.09 7.43 -5.96
CA VAL A 36 13.66 7.11 -6.14
C VAL A 36 12.97 8.16 -7.01
N GLU A 37 13.34 9.43 -6.89
CA GLU A 37 12.80 10.51 -7.72
C GLU A 37 13.13 10.27 -9.20
N ARG A 38 14.38 9.91 -9.53
CA ARG A 38 14.78 9.52 -10.89
C ARG A 38 14.03 8.30 -11.42
N ALA A 39 13.55 7.42 -10.55
CA ALA A 39 12.72 6.27 -10.91
C ALA A 39 11.22 6.64 -11.06
N GLY A 40 10.86 7.92 -10.90
CA GLY A 40 9.48 8.39 -10.98
C GLY A 40 8.67 8.14 -9.71
N GLY A 41 9.33 8.03 -8.56
CA GLY A 41 8.70 7.82 -7.26
C GLY A 41 9.09 8.86 -6.23
N GLY A 42 8.92 8.50 -4.95
CA GLY A 42 9.23 9.38 -3.85
C GLY A 42 9.10 8.70 -2.49
N PHE A 43 9.19 9.52 -1.46
CA PHE A 43 8.94 9.15 -0.07
C PHE A 43 7.91 10.10 0.53
N MET A 44 6.97 9.56 1.29
CA MET A 44 5.96 10.34 2.02
C MET A 44 6.02 10.03 3.51
N THR A 45 5.66 11.01 4.33
CA THR A 45 5.48 10.87 5.78
C THR A 45 4.02 11.13 6.13
N PRO A 46 3.57 10.86 7.37
CA PRO A 46 2.21 11.21 7.82
C PRO A 46 1.82 12.69 7.65
N ALA A 47 2.79 13.59 7.50
CA ALA A 47 2.55 15.01 7.23
C ALA A 47 2.25 15.33 5.75
N ASP A 48 2.45 14.38 4.85
CA ASP A 48 2.18 14.54 3.42
C ASP A 48 0.66 14.51 3.15
N PRO A 49 0.09 15.45 2.40
CA PRO A 49 -1.34 15.45 2.05
C PRO A 49 -1.81 14.17 1.33
N ARG A 50 -0.89 13.44 0.70
CA ARG A 50 -1.17 12.18 -0.02
C ARG A 50 -1.12 10.95 0.90
N TRP A 51 -0.82 11.14 2.19
CA TRP A 51 -0.73 10.04 3.15
C TRP A 51 -2.06 9.29 3.25
N PRO A 52 -2.06 7.94 3.17
CA PRO A 52 -3.27 7.16 3.37
C PRO A 52 -3.68 7.18 4.84
N VAL A 53 -4.54 8.14 5.20
CA VAL A 53 -5.01 8.37 6.58
C VAL A 53 -5.59 7.14 7.26
N GLN A 54 -6.04 6.14 6.49
CA GLN A 54 -6.48 4.84 7.01
C GLN A 54 -5.38 4.12 7.80
N LEU A 55 -4.09 4.37 7.54
CA LEU A 55 -2.99 3.77 8.30
C LEU A 55 -2.88 4.29 9.74
N SER A 56 -3.47 5.44 10.06
CA SER A 56 -3.53 5.95 11.43
C SER A 56 -4.24 4.99 12.40
N CYS A 57 -5.09 4.10 11.88
CA CYS A 57 -5.75 3.09 12.72
C CYS A 57 -4.79 2.04 13.28
N LEU A 58 -3.52 2.02 12.83
CA LEU A 58 -2.45 1.14 13.31
C LEU A 58 -1.76 1.67 14.57
N GLY A 59 -2.04 2.90 15.01
CA GLY A 59 -1.50 3.45 16.26
C GLY A 59 0.04 3.42 16.27
N GLU A 60 0.63 2.73 17.26
CA GLU A 60 2.09 2.62 17.37
C GLU A 60 2.75 1.83 16.22
N GLU A 61 1.98 1.04 15.48
CA GLU A 61 2.44 0.32 14.28
C GLU A 61 2.25 1.15 12.99
N GLU A 62 1.79 2.40 13.08
CA GLU A 62 1.72 3.29 11.91
C GLU A 62 3.14 3.46 11.31
N PRO A 63 3.30 3.28 9.99
CA PRO A 63 4.61 3.43 9.36
C PRO A 63 5.16 4.85 9.52
N LEU A 64 6.46 4.97 9.81
CA LEU A 64 7.15 6.27 9.86
C LEU A 64 7.13 7.02 8.51
N GLY A 65 7.02 6.26 7.42
CA GLY A 65 6.89 6.79 6.07
C GLY A 65 6.77 5.67 5.06
N LEU A 66 6.36 6.03 3.84
CA LEU A 66 6.15 5.10 2.73
C LEU A 66 6.98 5.52 1.53
N TRP A 67 7.68 4.56 0.94
CA TRP A 67 8.27 4.70 -0.38
C TRP A 67 7.22 4.35 -1.43
N PHE A 68 7.19 5.09 -2.53
CA PHE A 68 6.29 4.81 -3.65
C PHE A 68 7.01 4.97 -4.98
N LEU A 69 6.48 4.28 -6.00
CA LEU A 69 6.87 4.44 -7.40
C LEU A 69 5.62 4.73 -8.22
N GLY A 70 5.72 5.68 -9.15
CA GLY A 70 4.60 6.12 -9.98
C GLY A 70 3.89 7.35 -9.42
N ARG A 71 2.75 7.68 -10.03
CA ARG A 71 1.95 8.84 -9.64
C ARG A 71 0.92 8.42 -8.61
N LEU A 72 0.90 9.13 -7.49
CA LEU A 72 -0.19 9.05 -6.52
C LEU A 72 -1.30 9.95 -7.03
N SER A 73 -2.51 9.41 -7.17
CA SER A 73 -3.69 10.21 -7.47
C SER A 73 -3.99 11.13 -6.29
N ASP A 74 -4.56 12.29 -6.59
CA ASP A 74 -5.16 13.11 -5.54
C ASP A 74 -6.32 12.32 -4.92
N SER A 75 -6.41 12.29 -3.60
CA SER A 75 -7.40 11.49 -2.87
C SER A 75 -8.84 11.85 -3.25
N SER A 76 -9.06 13.05 -3.81
CA SER A 76 -10.35 13.52 -4.32
C SER A 76 -10.84 12.80 -5.58
N GLN A 77 -10.01 11.98 -6.25
CA GLN A 77 -10.38 11.27 -7.48
C GLN A 77 -10.89 9.84 -7.24
N SER A 78 -10.84 9.35 -6.00
CA SER A 78 -11.22 7.98 -5.65
C SER A 78 -12.45 7.98 -4.73
N GLU A 79 -13.41 7.10 -5.01
CA GLU A 79 -14.55 6.81 -4.12
C GLU A 79 -14.11 6.06 -2.84
N GLY A 80 -12.89 5.52 -2.85
CA GLY A 80 -12.30 4.81 -1.72
C GLY A 80 -11.36 3.69 -2.15
N HIS A 81 -10.92 2.90 -1.19
CA HIS A 81 -9.98 1.80 -1.42
C HIS A 81 -10.65 0.46 -1.10
N VAL A 82 -10.44 -0.54 -1.94
CA VAL A 82 -10.90 -1.91 -1.70
C VAL A 82 -9.72 -2.87 -1.81
N SER A 83 -9.50 -3.65 -0.74
CA SER A 83 -8.47 -4.68 -0.74
C SER A 83 -9.01 -5.98 -1.34
N ILE A 84 -8.34 -6.50 -2.36
CA ILE A 84 -8.61 -7.83 -2.93
C ILE A 84 -7.36 -8.66 -2.79
N VAL A 85 -7.41 -9.69 -1.92
CA VAL A 85 -6.28 -10.57 -1.61
C VAL A 85 -6.75 -12.03 -1.64
N GLY A 86 -5.83 -12.97 -1.83
CA GLY A 86 -6.20 -14.38 -1.73
C GLY A 86 -5.10 -15.38 -2.01
N ALA A 87 -5.51 -16.59 -2.40
CA ALA A 87 -4.61 -17.73 -2.56
C ALA A 87 -3.57 -17.50 -3.68
N ARG A 88 -2.31 -17.85 -3.37
CA ARG A 88 -1.21 -17.88 -4.36
C ARG A 88 -1.41 -18.96 -5.42
N ALA A 89 -1.91 -20.12 -5.01
CA ALA A 89 -2.30 -21.22 -5.88
C ALA A 89 -3.81 -21.16 -6.15
N SER A 90 -4.26 -20.10 -6.82
CA SER A 90 -5.69 -19.91 -7.14
C SER A 90 -6.13 -20.80 -8.30
N THR A 91 -7.37 -21.29 -8.25
CA THR A 91 -8.01 -21.91 -9.41
C THR A 91 -8.27 -20.87 -10.50
N SER A 92 -8.48 -21.33 -11.75
CA SER A 92 -8.84 -20.43 -12.85
C SER A 92 -10.15 -19.68 -12.60
N ALA A 93 -11.11 -20.32 -11.93
CA ALA A 93 -12.38 -19.70 -11.54
C ALA A 93 -12.17 -18.61 -10.47
N GLY A 94 -11.32 -18.86 -9.47
CA GLY A 94 -10.98 -17.87 -8.45
C GLY A 94 -10.30 -16.63 -9.05
N GLY A 95 -9.33 -16.85 -9.95
CA GLY A 95 -8.67 -15.75 -10.68
C GLY A 95 -9.64 -14.91 -11.50
N ARG A 96 -10.55 -15.55 -12.25
CA ARG A 96 -11.60 -14.84 -13.01
C ARG A 96 -12.53 -14.01 -12.11
N CYS A 97 -12.91 -14.55 -10.95
CA CYS A 97 -13.74 -13.84 -9.99
C CYS A 97 -13.04 -12.58 -9.48
N ALA A 98 -11.78 -12.70 -9.03
CA ALA A 98 -11.00 -11.57 -8.54
C ALA A 98 -10.80 -10.48 -9.62
N ARG A 99 -10.46 -10.90 -10.85
CA ARG A 99 -10.29 -9.99 -11.99
C ARG A 99 -11.60 -9.23 -12.29
N ASN A 100 -12.73 -9.93 -12.37
CA ASN A 100 -14.01 -9.30 -12.68
C ASN A 100 -14.46 -8.33 -11.58
N MET A 101 -14.27 -8.71 -10.31
CA MET A 101 -14.58 -7.84 -9.17
C MET A 101 -13.75 -6.55 -9.22
N ALA A 102 -12.44 -6.67 -9.40
CA ALA A 102 -11.54 -5.53 -9.50
C ALA A 102 -11.88 -4.61 -10.68
N TYR A 103 -12.20 -5.19 -11.85
CA TYR A 103 -12.61 -4.45 -13.03
C TYR A 103 -13.84 -3.56 -12.76
N HIS A 104 -14.89 -4.13 -12.18
CA HIS A 104 -16.13 -3.38 -11.94
C HIS A 104 -15.97 -2.34 -10.83
N LEU A 105 -15.20 -2.63 -9.78
CA LEU A 105 -14.89 -1.68 -8.71
C LEU A 105 -14.05 -0.50 -9.23
N ALA A 106 -13.00 -0.76 -10.01
CA ALA A 106 -12.19 0.30 -10.62
C ALA A 106 -13.02 1.19 -11.55
N ARG A 107 -13.89 0.60 -12.38
CA ARG A 107 -14.85 1.36 -13.21
C ARG A 107 -15.84 2.20 -12.41
N SER A 108 -16.06 1.85 -11.15
CA SER A 108 -16.94 2.58 -10.23
C SER A 108 -16.18 3.61 -9.38
N GLY A 109 -14.89 3.85 -9.67
CA GLY A 109 -14.07 4.86 -9.00
C GLY A 109 -13.32 4.38 -7.76
N TYR A 110 -13.33 3.07 -7.44
CA TYR A 110 -12.58 2.53 -6.30
C TYR A 110 -11.16 2.14 -6.70
N ALA A 111 -10.18 2.54 -5.88
CA ALA A 111 -8.80 2.08 -6.00
C ALA A 111 -8.64 0.66 -5.43
N ILE A 112 -8.04 -0.24 -6.21
CA ILE A 112 -7.79 -1.62 -5.78
C ILE A 112 -6.43 -1.74 -5.10
N VAL A 113 -6.42 -2.25 -3.88
CA VAL A 113 -5.22 -2.51 -3.08
C VAL A 113 -4.98 -4.02 -2.98
N SER A 114 -3.76 -4.47 -3.22
CA SER A 114 -3.38 -5.87 -3.12
C SER A 114 -1.88 -6.03 -2.86
N GLY A 115 -1.43 -7.24 -2.50
CA GLY A 115 -0.05 -7.52 -2.10
C GLY A 115 0.90 -7.84 -3.26
N GLY A 116 0.43 -7.83 -4.51
CA GLY A 116 1.23 -8.11 -5.70
C GLY A 116 1.72 -9.55 -5.83
N ALA A 117 1.20 -10.49 -5.05
CA ALA A 117 1.57 -11.89 -5.14
C ALA A 117 1.05 -12.56 -6.43
N ILE A 118 1.63 -13.71 -6.80
CA ILE A 118 1.02 -14.59 -7.79
C ILE A 118 -0.36 -15.06 -7.32
N GLY A 119 -1.26 -15.43 -8.23
CA GLY A 119 -2.60 -15.92 -7.91
C GLY A 119 -3.64 -14.81 -7.89
N ILE A 120 -4.38 -14.66 -6.79
CA ILE A 120 -5.49 -13.69 -6.71
C ILE A 120 -5.02 -12.24 -6.86
N ASP A 121 -3.91 -11.84 -6.23
CA ASP A 121 -3.44 -10.46 -6.20
C ASP A 121 -3.11 -9.92 -7.61
N ILE A 122 -2.35 -10.68 -8.41
CA ILE A 122 -2.03 -10.28 -9.80
C ILE A 122 -3.29 -10.18 -10.66
N GLU A 123 -4.29 -11.04 -10.43
CA GLU A 123 -5.55 -11.03 -11.17
C GLU A 123 -6.42 -9.82 -10.79
N ALA A 124 -6.41 -9.42 -9.50
CA ALA A 124 -7.03 -8.19 -9.04
C ALA A 124 -6.40 -6.96 -9.71
N HIS A 125 -5.07 -6.85 -9.69
CA HIS A 125 -4.37 -5.75 -10.38
C HIS A 125 -4.68 -5.70 -11.87
N ARG A 126 -4.68 -6.85 -12.56
CA ARG A 126 -5.05 -6.92 -13.99
C ARG A 126 -6.48 -6.46 -14.24
N GLY A 127 -7.41 -6.84 -13.37
CA GLY A 127 -8.80 -6.42 -13.45
C GLY A 127 -8.96 -4.91 -13.29
N ALA A 128 -8.30 -4.33 -12.28
CA ALA A 128 -8.31 -2.90 -12.00
C ALA A 128 -7.83 -2.09 -13.23
N LEU A 129 -6.66 -2.43 -13.76
CA LEU A 129 -6.07 -1.75 -14.92
C LEU A 129 -6.98 -1.84 -16.15
N ALA A 130 -7.59 -3.01 -16.39
CA ALA A 130 -8.55 -3.17 -17.48
C ALA A 130 -9.83 -2.33 -17.26
N GLY A 131 -10.20 -2.07 -16.01
CA GLY A 131 -11.33 -1.22 -15.62
C GLY A 131 -11.07 0.28 -15.75
N GLY A 132 -9.85 0.69 -16.12
CA GLY A 132 -9.45 2.09 -16.17
C GLY A 132 -8.95 2.65 -14.83
N GLY A 133 -8.60 1.76 -13.89
CA GLY A 133 -7.89 2.08 -12.65
C GLY A 133 -6.49 1.48 -12.63
#